data_AF-A0A9E2IF02-F1
#
_entry.id   AF-A0A9E2IF02-F1
#
_cell.length_a   1.000
_cell.length_b   1.000
_cell.length_c   1.000
_cell.angle_alpha   90.00
_cell.angle_beta   90.00
_cell.angle_gamma   90.00
#
_symmetry.space_group_name_H-M   'P 1'
#
loop_
_entity.id
_entity.type
_entity.pdbx_description
1 polymer ?
#
loop_
_entity_poly.entity_id
_entity_poly.type
_entity_poly.pdbx_seq_one_letter_code
_entity_poly.pdbx_strand_id
1 'polypeptide(L)'
;MKLVDTHCHLNFSDYDKDLPEVLTRAKTAGLVRIIVPGTDIKSSIKAVELAKKNKMIFAAVGVHPHEADDAGVLDVEKLRDIAVGSDKVIAIGEIGLDKYKNYSKIENQQKLFSECLRLARTLDLPVIIHNRRAGKEMLDILKKFKNTGIKGVFHCFSEDISFLNAILELGMYVSFAGNITFKNAFDSRKTAQAVPLEKLLLETDSPFITPEPYRGKRNEPAYVKKLLDVYAKMYKLSVEDVARVTTHNANKLFNLGIKEKGVIAYAIRDSLYLNITNRCTNRCGFCTRQYSNFVKGHKLSLGSEPLAGEIIQKLKKVSKYKEIVFCGFGEATLRLNTVIKIAAYVKRQGGKVRLTTNGQGNLIAGYSIAPKLKGIVDAVSVSLNEAEADMYSRLCCPSFGKKAYSAIMDFIK
;
A
#
# COMPACT_ATOMS: atom_id res chain seq x y z
N MET A 1 15.45 -0.96 -4.66
CA MET A 1 13.97 -0.95 -4.68
C MET A 1 13.49 -2.36 -4.38
N LYS A 2 12.30 -2.54 -3.77
CA LYS A 2 11.66 -3.85 -3.58
C LYS A 2 10.37 -3.85 -4.39
N LEU A 3 10.04 -4.97 -5.03
CA LEU A 3 8.83 -5.14 -5.82
C LEU A 3 8.09 -6.42 -5.43
N VAL A 4 6.77 -6.38 -5.61
CA VAL A 4 5.90 -7.54 -5.48
C VAL A 4 5.11 -7.66 -6.77
N ASP A 5 5.13 -8.85 -7.36
CA ASP A 5 4.18 -9.22 -8.40
C ASP A 5 3.03 -9.97 -7.72
N THR A 6 1.87 -9.33 -7.68
CA THR A 6 0.70 -9.85 -6.96
C THR A 6 -0.12 -10.86 -7.73
N HIS A 7 0.20 -11.11 -9.01
CA HIS A 7 -0.52 -12.09 -9.84
C HIS A 7 0.36 -12.58 -10.99
N CYS A 8 0.83 -13.83 -10.90
CA CYS A 8 1.64 -14.46 -11.94
C CYS A 8 1.49 -16.00 -11.95
N HIS A 9 1.10 -16.58 -13.08
CA HIS A 9 0.88 -18.01 -13.27
C HIS A 9 2.18 -18.79 -13.57
N LEU A 10 3.15 -18.76 -12.65
CA LEU A 10 4.39 -19.57 -12.76
C LEU A 10 4.14 -21.09 -12.66
N ASN A 11 2.93 -21.50 -12.28
CA ASN A 11 2.47 -22.89 -12.23
C ASN A 11 2.00 -23.44 -13.58
N PHE A 12 2.02 -22.63 -14.65
CA PHE A 12 1.68 -23.04 -16.01
C PHE A 12 2.88 -23.64 -16.74
N SER A 13 2.60 -24.53 -17.70
CA SER A 13 3.65 -25.27 -18.45
C SER A 13 4.52 -24.38 -19.32
N ASP A 14 4.08 -23.14 -19.58
CA ASP A 14 4.86 -22.11 -20.25
C ASP A 14 6.26 -21.94 -19.65
N TYR A 15 6.45 -22.23 -18.35
CA TYR A 15 7.73 -22.04 -17.65
C TYR A 15 8.50 -23.32 -17.33
N ASP A 16 8.00 -24.51 -17.71
CA ASP A 16 8.60 -25.80 -17.30
C ASP A 16 10.08 -25.93 -17.69
N LYS A 17 10.50 -25.27 -18.78
CA LYS A 17 11.86 -25.37 -19.32
C LYS A 17 12.87 -24.38 -18.74
N ASP A 18 12.42 -23.25 -18.16
CA ASP A 18 13.31 -22.15 -17.78
C ASP A 18 12.91 -21.40 -16.50
N LEU A 19 12.10 -22.03 -15.65
CA LEU A 19 11.65 -21.44 -14.37
C LEU A 19 12.81 -20.96 -13.48
N PRO A 20 13.95 -21.69 -13.31
CA PRO A 20 15.08 -21.19 -12.53
C PRO A 20 15.66 -19.87 -13.07
N GLU A 21 15.75 -19.72 -14.39
CA GLU A 21 16.24 -18.54 -15.07
C GLU A 21 15.25 -17.37 -14.94
N VAL A 22 13.94 -17.64 -15.08
CA VAL A 22 12.86 -16.67 -14.84
C VAL A 22 12.95 -16.10 -13.42
N LEU A 23 13.12 -16.96 -12.41
CA LEU A 23 13.22 -16.53 -11.02
C LEU A 23 14.50 -15.72 -10.75
N THR A 24 15.59 -16.06 -11.43
CA THR A 24 16.84 -15.28 -11.39
C THR A 24 16.66 -13.88 -11.98
N ARG A 25 15.96 -13.77 -13.12
CA ARG A 25 15.61 -12.47 -13.72
C ARG A 25 14.68 -11.67 -12.83
N ALA A 26 13.68 -12.31 -12.22
CA ALA A 26 12.75 -11.66 -11.29
C ALA A 26 13.49 -11.08 -10.06
N LYS A 27 14.38 -11.86 -9.45
CA LYS A 27 15.20 -11.39 -8.32
C LYS A 27 16.10 -10.22 -8.72
N THR A 28 16.74 -10.30 -9.89
CA THR A 28 17.59 -9.22 -10.44
C THR A 28 16.79 -7.95 -10.72
N ALA A 29 15.52 -8.08 -11.13
CA ALA A 29 14.60 -6.96 -11.31
C ALA A 29 14.12 -6.32 -9.98
N GLY A 30 14.48 -6.91 -8.84
CA GLY A 30 14.13 -6.39 -7.51
C GLY A 30 12.85 -6.97 -6.92
N LEU A 31 12.29 -8.02 -7.51
CA LEU A 31 11.17 -8.74 -6.89
C LEU A 31 11.65 -9.40 -5.60
N VAL A 32 10.89 -9.15 -4.54
CA VAL A 32 11.09 -9.79 -3.24
C VAL A 32 10.01 -10.81 -2.95
N ARG A 33 8.85 -10.71 -3.62
CA ARG A 33 7.72 -11.63 -3.54
C ARG A 33 7.00 -11.77 -4.88
N ILE A 34 6.44 -12.96 -5.12
CA ILE A 34 5.56 -13.29 -6.25
C ILE A 34 4.39 -14.09 -5.69
N ILE A 35 3.17 -13.75 -6.08
CA ILE A 35 1.97 -14.52 -5.73
C ILE A 35 1.54 -15.32 -6.96
N VAL A 36 1.43 -16.64 -6.80
CA VAL A 36 1.04 -17.57 -7.85
C VAL A 36 -0.36 -18.11 -7.55
N PRO A 37 -1.39 -17.68 -8.28
CA PRO A 37 -2.74 -18.18 -8.10
C PRO A 37 -2.97 -19.50 -8.84
N GLY A 38 -3.79 -20.37 -8.23
CA GLY A 38 -4.42 -21.49 -8.91
C GLY A 38 -5.66 -21.06 -9.67
N THR A 39 -5.97 -21.77 -10.76
CA THR A 39 -7.20 -21.63 -11.56
C THR A 39 -8.12 -22.84 -11.41
N ASP A 40 -7.63 -23.91 -10.80
CA ASP A 40 -8.32 -25.17 -10.52
C ASP A 40 -7.58 -25.89 -9.38
N ILE A 41 -8.05 -27.08 -8.96
CA ILE A 41 -7.42 -27.85 -7.88
C ILE A 41 -5.98 -28.27 -8.21
N LYS A 42 -5.72 -28.76 -9.43
CA LYS A 42 -4.41 -29.25 -9.86
C LYS A 42 -3.39 -28.10 -9.94
N SER A 43 -3.78 -26.97 -10.52
CA SER A 43 -2.93 -25.78 -10.61
C SER A 43 -2.73 -25.11 -9.25
N SER A 44 -3.71 -25.19 -8.34
CA SER A 44 -3.58 -24.77 -6.93
C SER A 44 -2.54 -25.62 -6.17
N ILE A 45 -2.55 -26.95 -6.34
CA ILE A 45 -1.54 -27.84 -5.74
C ILE A 45 -0.14 -27.48 -6.26
N LYS A 46 0.02 -27.31 -7.58
CA LYS A 46 1.28 -26.88 -8.19
C LYS A 46 1.78 -25.54 -7.66
N ALA A 47 0.89 -24.57 -7.47
CA ALA A 47 1.24 -23.26 -6.90
C ALA A 47 1.81 -23.41 -5.47
N VAL A 48 1.19 -24.25 -4.64
CA VAL A 48 1.68 -24.54 -3.28
C VAL A 48 3.03 -25.26 -3.30
N GLU A 49 3.21 -26.27 -4.15
CA GLU A 49 4.49 -26.97 -4.30
C GLU A 49 5.62 -26.02 -4.69
N LEU A 50 5.34 -25.12 -5.64
CA LEU A 50 6.28 -24.09 -6.06
C LEU A 50 6.61 -23.11 -4.91
N ALA A 51 5.59 -22.69 -4.16
CA ALA A 51 5.77 -21.79 -3.02
C ALA A 51 6.58 -22.42 -1.87
N LYS A 52 6.43 -23.73 -1.63
CA LYS A 52 7.23 -24.48 -0.65
C LYS A 52 8.71 -24.54 -1.03
N LYS A 53 9.01 -24.63 -2.33
CA LYS A 53 10.38 -24.70 -2.86
C LYS A 53 11.08 -23.34 -2.94
N ASN A 54 10.34 -22.22 -2.89
CA ASN A 54 10.92 -20.88 -3.05
C ASN A 54 10.39 -19.85 -2.04
N LYS A 55 11.30 -19.22 -1.27
CA LYS A 55 10.97 -18.19 -0.27
C LYS A 55 10.35 -16.92 -0.85
N MET A 56 10.58 -16.62 -2.13
CA MET A 56 9.97 -15.49 -2.84
C MET A 56 8.50 -15.77 -3.20
N ILE A 57 8.10 -17.03 -3.31
CA ILE A 57 6.79 -17.40 -3.84
C ILE A 57 5.82 -17.69 -2.71
N PHE A 58 4.62 -17.15 -2.87
CA PHE A 58 3.42 -17.49 -2.12
C PHE A 58 2.35 -17.98 -3.09
N ALA A 59 1.41 -18.77 -2.59
CA ALA A 59 0.33 -19.34 -3.37
C ALA A 59 -1.01 -18.68 -3.01
N ALA A 60 -1.87 -18.55 -4.01
CA ALA A 60 -3.31 -18.42 -3.81
C ALA A 60 -3.98 -19.66 -4.40
N VAL A 61 -5.07 -20.11 -3.80
CA VAL A 61 -5.79 -21.30 -4.26
C VAL A 61 -7.22 -20.95 -4.60
N GLY A 62 -7.72 -21.43 -5.74
CA GLY A 62 -9.01 -21.02 -6.25
C GLY A 62 -9.42 -21.87 -7.44
N VAL A 63 -10.66 -21.66 -7.86
CA VAL A 63 -11.21 -22.20 -9.10
C VAL A 63 -11.72 -21.01 -9.91
N HIS A 64 -11.16 -20.84 -11.10
CA HIS A 64 -11.44 -19.75 -12.02
C HIS A 64 -12.88 -19.87 -12.55
N PRO A 65 -13.59 -18.76 -12.85
CA PRO A 65 -14.96 -18.80 -13.39
C PRO A 65 -15.15 -19.67 -14.64
N HIS A 66 -14.09 -19.95 -15.39
CA HIS A 66 -14.18 -20.81 -16.58
C HIS A 66 -14.47 -22.27 -16.25
N GLU A 67 -14.09 -22.72 -15.06
CA GLU A 67 -14.22 -24.12 -14.59
C GLU A 67 -15.48 -24.32 -13.72
N ALA A 68 -16.35 -23.32 -13.62
CA ALA A 68 -17.45 -23.31 -12.65
C ALA A 68 -18.54 -24.36 -12.91
N ASP A 69 -18.72 -24.81 -14.17
CA ASP A 69 -19.69 -25.86 -14.51
C ASP A 69 -19.26 -27.23 -13.98
N ASP A 70 -17.95 -27.48 -13.88
CA ASP A 70 -17.37 -28.73 -13.40
C ASP A 70 -17.00 -28.68 -11.90
N ALA A 71 -17.07 -27.50 -11.29
CA ALA A 71 -16.70 -27.28 -9.90
C ALA A 71 -17.87 -27.55 -8.94
N GLY A 72 -17.64 -28.42 -7.95
CA GLY A 72 -18.62 -28.76 -6.93
C GLY A 72 -18.25 -28.28 -5.53
N VAL A 73 -19.12 -28.62 -4.56
CA VAL A 73 -18.87 -28.41 -3.12
C VAL A 73 -17.57 -29.09 -2.67
N LEU A 74 -17.32 -30.30 -3.18
CA LEU A 74 -16.11 -31.06 -2.88
C LEU A 74 -14.83 -30.34 -3.30
N ASP A 75 -14.87 -29.50 -4.34
CA ASP A 75 -13.70 -28.75 -4.77
C ASP A 75 -13.44 -27.55 -3.85
N VAL A 76 -14.49 -26.89 -3.35
CA VAL A 76 -14.35 -25.86 -2.30
C VAL A 76 -13.79 -26.46 -1.01
N GLU A 77 -14.19 -27.68 -0.64
CA GLU A 77 -13.62 -28.40 0.50
C GLU A 77 -12.15 -28.76 0.28
N LYS A 78 -11.76 -29.23 -0.91
CA LYS A 78 -10.34 -29.45 -1.25
C LYS A 78 -9.54 -28.16 -1.19
N LEU A 79 -10.07 -27.04 -1.68
CA LEU A 79 -9.40 -25.73 -1.58
C LEU A 79 -9.15 -25.36 -0.12
N ARG A 80 -10.13 -25.58 0.77
CA ARG A 80 -9.96 -25.39 2.21
C ARG A 80 -8.82 -26.24 2.75
N ASP A 81 -8.79 -27.53 2.42
CA ASP A 81 -7.80 -28.45 2.94
C ASP A 81 -6.39 -28.11 2.44
N ILE A 82 -6.24 -27.69 1.17
CA ILE A 82 -4.98 -27.17 0.61
C ILE A 82 -4.55 -25.89 1.33
N ALA A 83 -5.48 -24.95 1.55
CA ALA A 83 -5.19 -23.66 2.19
C ALA A 83 -4.73 -23.83 3.64
N VAL A 84 -5.40 -24.69 4.41
CA VAL A 84 -5.04 -24.98 5.81
C VAL A 84 -3.75 -25.79 5.91
N GLY A 85 -3.47 -26.64 4.91
CA GLY A 85 -2.28 -27.50 4.88
C GLY A 85 -0.95 -26.80 4.59
N SER A 86 -0.92 -25.47 4.41
CA SER A 86 0.31 -24.76 4.06
C SER A 86 0.29 -23.26 4.43
N ASP A 87 1.27 -22.81 5.22
CA ASP A 87 1.52 -21.40 5.55
C ASP A 87 1.87 -20.52 4.33
N LYS A 88 2.20 -21.16 3.20
CA LYS A 88 2.42 -20.51 1.91
C LYS A 88 1.14 -20.07 1.19
N VAL A 89 -0.04 -20.54 1.61
CA VAL A 89 -1.30 -20.09 1.02
C VAL A 89 -1.76 -18.83 1.74
N ILE A 90 -1.87 -17.73 0.99
CA ILE A 90 -2.10 -16.38 1.53
C ILE A 90 -3.38 -15.73 1.01
N ALA A 91 -4.09 -16.38 0.10
CA ALA A 91 -5.30 -15.86 -0.50
C ALA A 91 -6.16 -16.98 -1.10
N ILE A 92 -7.46 -16.71 -1.23
CA ILE A 92 -8.37 -17.51 -2.04
C ILE A 92 -8.52 -16.83 -3.41
N GLY A 93 -8.07 -17.51 -4.45
CA GLY A 93 -8.06 -16.98 -5.80
C GLY A 93 -7.14 -17.76 -6.73
N GLU A 94 -7.36 -17.69 -8.03
CA GLU A 94 -8.27 -16.73 -8.67
C GLU A 94 -9.73 -17.23 -8.70
N ILE A 95 -10.67 -16.36 -8.33
CA ILE A 95 -12.13 -16.64 -8.29
C ILE A 95 -12.87 -15.44 -8.87
N GLY A 96 -14.11 -15.60 -9.34
CA GLY A 96 -14.88 -14.43 -9.79
C GLY A 96 -15.88 -14.75 -10.89
N LEU A 97 -16.07 -13.80 -11.81
CA LEU A 97 -17.06 -13.88 -12.89
C LEU A 97 -16.46 -13.43 -14.25
N ASP A 98 -16.68 -14.20 -15.30
CA ASP A 98 -16.31 -13.88 -16.68
C ASP A 98 -17.50 -14.14 -17.64
N LYS A 99 -18.13 -13.05 -18.08
CA LYS A 99 -19.20 -13.05 -19.10
C LYS A 99 -18.69 -12.82 -20.52
N TYR A 100 -17.40 -12.55 -20.69
CA TYR A 100 -16.80 -12.31 -22.00
C TYR A 100 -16.46 -13.63 -22.69
N LYS A 101 -15.77 -14.54 -22.00
CA LYS A 101 -15.50 -15.89 -22.50
C LYS A 101 -16.68 -16.83 -22.26
N ASN A 102 -17.34 -16.69 -21.11
CA ASN A 102 -18.59 -17.37 -20.77
C ASN A 102 -18.55 -18.90 -21.01
N TYR A 103 -17.43 -19.53 -20.63
CA TYR A 103 -17.24 -20.99 -20.77
C TYR A 103 -18.06 -21.81 -19.79
N SER A 104 -18.40 -21.23 -18.64
CA SER A 104 -19.34 -21.80 -17.67
C SER A 104 -20.57 -20.90 -17.52
N LYS A 105 -21.71 -21.48 -17.13
CA LYS A 105 -22.96 -20.74 -16.90
C LYS A 105 -22.78 -19.70 -15.79
N ILE A 106 -23.32 -18.50 -15.99
CA ILE A 106 -23.16 -17.40 -15.04
C ILE A 106 -23.69 -17.76 -13.64
N GLU A 107 -24.76 -18.54 -13.55
CA GLU A 107 -25.35 -18.99 -12.28
C GLU A 107 -24.37 -19.89 -11.50
N ASN A 108 -23.63 -20.75 -12.20
CA ASN A 108 -22.61 -21.61 -11.59
C ASN A 108 -21.40 -20.79 -11.14
N GLN A 109 -20.96 -19.83 -11.96
CA GLN A 109 -19.90 -18.89 -11.57
C GLN A 109 -20.28 -18.10 -10.31
N GLN A 110 -21.52 -17.58 -10.23
CA GLN A 110 -22.02 -16.83 -9.08
C GLN A 110 -22.09 -17.70 -7.81
N LYS A 111 -22.53 -18.95 -7.95
CA LYS A 111 -22.57 -19.91 -6.84
C LYS A 111 -21.17 -20.22 -6.33
N LEU A 112 -20.27 -20.64 -7.22
CA LEU A 112 -18.87 -20.94 -6.87
C LEU A 112 -18.18 -19.73 -6.24
N PHE A 113 -18.31 -18.54 -6.83
CA PHE A 113 -17.73 -17.32 -6.29
C PHE A 113 -18.24 -17.02 -4.88
N SER A 114 -19.55 -17.18 -4.64
CA SER A 114 -20.14 -16.99 -3.30
C SER A 114 -19.59 -17.99 -2.28
N GLU A 115 -19.40 -19.26 -2.65
CA GLU A 115 -18.80 -20.26 -1.76
C GLU A 115 -17.34 -19.95 -1.46
N CYS A 116 -16.55 -19.55 -2.45
CA CYS A 116 -15.16 -19.14 -2.25
C CYS A 116 -15.03 -17.89 -1.37
N LEU A 117 -15.96 -16.92 -1.46
CA LEU A 117 -16.01 -15.78 -0.54
C LEU A 117 -16.30 -16.22 0.91
N ARG A 118 -17.20 -17.20 1.12
CA ARG A 118 -17.45 -17.76 2.45
C ARG A 118 -16.22 -18.50 2.98
N LEU A 119 -15.52 -19.24 2.13
CA LEU A 119 -14.26 -19.90 2.47
C LEU A 119 -13.20 -18.88 2.90
N ALA A 120 -12.97 -17.85 2.09
CA ALA A 120 -12.00 -16.79 2.37
C ALA A 120 -12.29 -16.11 3.71
N ARG A 121 -13.55 -15.78 3.99
CA ARG A 121 -13.99 -15.26 5.29
C ARG A 121 -13.68 -16.22 6.44
N THR A 122 -13.99 -17.50 6.26
CA THR A 122 -13.78 -18.53 7.29
C THR A 122 -12.30 -18.68 7.65
N LEU A 123 -11.41 -18.55 6.65
CA LEU A 123 -9.97 -18.66 6.83
C LEU A 123 -9.27 -17.33 7.14
N ASP A 124 -10.00 -16.21 7.19
CA ASP A 124 -9.46 -14.84 7.27
C ASP A 124 -8.38 -14.56 6.20
N LEU A 125 -8.60 -15.09 4.99
CA LEU A 125 -7.71 -14.88 3.84
C LEU A 125 -8.30 -13.83 2.89
N PRO A 126 -7.46 -12.95 2.31
CA PRO A 126 -7.89 -12.05 1.25
C PRO A 126 -8.26 -12.84 -0.03
N VAL A 127 -9.03 -12.20 -0.91
CA VAL A 127 -9.42 -12.79 -2.21
C VAL A 127 -8.72 -12.13 -3.39
N ILE A 128 -8.46 -12.92 -4.44
CA ILE A 128 -8.01 -12.43 -5.75
C ILE A 128 -9.17 -12.64 -6.74
N ILE A 129 -9.76 -11.53 -7.18
CA ILE A 129 -11.02 -11.51 -7.92
C ILE A 129 -10.79 -11.27 -9.41
N HIS A 130 -11.18 -12.23 -10.24
CA HIS A 130 -11.40 -12.06 -11.67
C HIS A 130 -12.73 -11.36 -11.91
N ASN A 131 -12.74 -10.34 -12.77
CA ASN A 131 -13.99 -9.81 -13.26
C ASN A 131 -13.87 -9.35 -14.72
N ARG A 132 -14.72 -9.90 -15.58
CA ARG A 132 -14.78 -9.52 -16.98
C ARG A 132 -16.23 -9.39 -17.46
N ARG A 133 -16.65 -8.15 -17.74
CA ARG A 133 -18.00 -7.79 -18.23
C ARG A 133 -19.14 -8.29 -17.32
N ALA A 134 -18.87 -8.44 -16.03
CA ALA A 134 -19.80 -8.97 -15.04
C ALA A 134 -19.95 -8.04 -13.82
N GLY A 135 -19.67 -6.74 -14.00
CA GLY A 135 -19.62 -5.77 -12.91
C GLY A 135 -20.91 -5.66 -12.09
N LYS A 136 -22.08 -5.73 -12.73
CA LYS A 136 -23.36 -5.68 -12.00
C LYS A 136 -23.50 -6.88 -11.06
N GLU A 137 -23.38 -8.09 -11.58
CA GLU A 137 -23.49 -9.33 -10.81
C GLU A 137 -22.45 -9.43 -9.70
N MET A 138 -21.23 -8.98 -10.01
CA MET A 138 -20.12 -8.92 -9.07
C MET A 138 -20.46 -8.02 -7.86
N LEU A 139 -20.96 -6.80 -8.10
CA LEU A 139 -21.34 -5.89 -7.01
C LEU A 139 -22.53 -6.43 -6.21
N ASP A 140 -23.51 -7.05 -6.86
CA ASP A 140 -24.69 -7.62 -6.20
C ASP A 140 -24.29 -8.74 -5.23
N ILE A 141 -23.26 -9.54 -5.56
CA ILE A 141 -22.70 -10.53 -4.64
C ILE A 141 -21.87 -9.85 -3.54
N LEU A 142 -20.91 -9.00 -3.89
CA LEU A 142 -20.00 -8.40 -2.91
C LEU A 142 -20.70 -7.54 -1.87
N LYS A 143 -21.81 -6.87 -2.23
CA LYS A 143 -22.64 -6.11 -1.27
C LYS A 143 -23.19 -6.99 -0.14
N LYS A 144 -23.49 -8.27 -0.40
CA LYS A 144 -23.93 -9.23 0.63
C LYS A 144 -22.82 -9.57 1.62
N PHE A 145 -21.57 -9.34 1.23
CA PHE A 145 -20.38 -9.53 2.07
C PHE A 145 -19.82 -8.21 2.61
N LYS A 146 -20.53 -7.09 2.43
CA LYS A 146 -20.12 -5.80 3.03
C LYS A 146 -20.04 -5.94 4.55
N ASN A 147 -18.98 -5.37 5.13
CA ASN A 147 -18.70 -5.42 6.57
C ASN A 147 -18.45 -6.83 7.14
N THR A 148 -18.25 -7.86 6.32
CA THR A 148 -17.93 -9.22 6.79
C THR A 148 -16.44 -9.43 7.08
N GLY A 149 -15.61 -8.42 6.82
CA GLY A 149 -14.15 -8.48 6.98
C GLY A 149 -13.39 -8.90 5.74
N ILE A 150 -14.08 -9.39 4.68
CA ILE A 150 -13.45 -9.75 3.40
C ILE A 150 -12.69 -8.55 2.82
N LYS A 151 -11.46 -8.82 2.41
CA LYS A 151 -10.57 -7.91 1.69
C LYS A 151 -10.06 -8.64 0.46
N GLY A 152 -9.59 -7.90 -0.53
CA GLY A 152 -9.06 -8.53 -1.71
C GLY A 152 -8.59 -7.54 -2.74
N VAL A 153 -8.23 -8.07 -3.90
CA VAL A 153 -7.83 -7.32 -5.08
C VAL A 153 -8.71 -7.73 -6.26
N PHE A 154 -9.17 -6.76 -7.02
CA PHE A 154 -9.60 -6.99 -8.40
C PHE A 154 -8.36 -6.98 -9.27
N HIS A 155 -7.91 -8.17 -9.67
CA HIS A 155 -6.75 -8.31 -10.53
C HIS A 155 -7.10 -7.96 -11.97
N CYS A 156 -6.10 -7.57 -12.75
CA CYS A 156 -6.20 -7.17 -14.15
C CYS A 156 -7.43 -6.29 -14.45
N PHE A 157 -7.60 -5.24 -13.63
CA PHE A 157 -8.81 -4.43 -13.59
C PHE A 157 -9.14 -3.82 -14.96
N SER A 158 -10.40 -3.99 -15.39
CA SER A 158 -10.86 -3.52 -16.70
C SER A 158 -12.25 -2.87 -16.70
N GLU A 159 -12.78 -2.51 -15.54
CA GLU A 159 -14.08 -1.82 -15.41
C GLU A 159 -13.92 -0.29 -15.42
N ASP A 160 -15.03 0.43 -15.30
CA ASP A 160 -15.07 1.89 -15.28
C ASP A 160 -14.82 2.50 -13.88
N ILE A 161 -14.80 3.83 -13.81
CA ILE A 161 -14.60 4.59 -12.57
C ILE A 161 -15.78 4.41 -11.59
N SER A 162 -17.00 4.20 -12.09
CA SER A 162 -18.18 3.99 -11.24
C SER A 162 -18.04 2.70 -10.44
N PHE A 163 -17.68 1.61 -11.13
CA PHE A 163 -17.38 0.33 -10.53
C PHE A 163 -16.16 0.42 -9.59
N LEU A 164 -15.10 1.12 -10.00
CA LEU A 164 -13.92 1.37 -9.16
C LEU A 164 -14.32 2.00 -7.81
N ASN A 165 -15.11 3.07 -7.83
CA ASN A 165 -15.54 3.73 -6.60
C ASN A 165 -16.32 2.77 -5.69
N ALA A 166 -17.24 1.98 -6.25
CA ALA A 166 -18.02 1.00 -5.50
C ALA A 166 -17.13 -0.04 -4.81
N ILE A 167 -16.09 -0.57 -5.46
CA ILE A 167 -15.21 -1.57 -4.84
C ILE A 167 -14.22 -0.95 -3.84
N LEU A 168 -13.82 0.32 -4.03
CA LEU A 168 -12.98 1.04 -3.08
C LEU A 168 -13.71 1.29 -1.76
N GLU A 169 -15.01 1.58 -1.79
CA GLU A 169 -15.88 1.68 -0.60
C GLU A 169 -15.99 0.35 0.15
N LEU A 170 -15.89 -0.78 -0.57
CA LEU A 170 -15.82 -2.11 0.03
C LEU A 170 -14.42 -2.45 0.56
N GLY A 171 -13.46 -1.53 0.46
CA GLY A 171 -12.11 -1.69 0.97
C GLY A 171 -11.18 -2.48 0.07
N MET A 172 -11.59 -2.83 -1.16
CA MET A 172 -10.81 -3.61 -2.10
C MET A 172 -9.60 -2.84 -2.67
N TYR A 173 -8.63 -3.59 -3.15
CA TYR A 173 -7.50 -3.13 -3.95
C TYR A 173 -7.77 -3.38 -5.44
N VAL A 174 -6.97 -2.74 -6.29
CA VAL A 174 -6.98 -2.99 -7.74
C VAL A 174 -5.56 -3.11 -8.25
N SER A 175 -5.36 -3.95 -9.26
CA SER A 175 -4.14 -4.01 -10.05
C SER A 175 -4.47 -3.96 -11.54
N PHE A 176 -3.46 -3.59 -12.32
CA PHE A 176 -3.51 -3.66 -13.77
C PHE A 176 -2.23 -4.35 -14.23
N ALA A 177 -2.38 -5.27 -15.18
CA ALA A 177 -1.27 -5.97 -15.81
C ALA A 177 -0.54 -5.08 -16.84
N GLY A 178 0.18 -5.70 -17.78
CA GLY A 178 0.97 -4.97 -18.77
C GLY A 178 0.15 -4.13 -19.76
N ASN A 179 -1.16 -4.32 -19.85
CA ASN A 179 -2.07 -3.56 -20.73
C ASN A 179 -2.02 -2.06 -20.46
N ILE A 180 -1.75 -1.63 -19.23
CA ILE A 180 -1.63 -0.21 -18.86
C ILE A 180 -0.52 0.53 -19.65
N THR A 181 0.45 -0.23 -20.15
CA THR A 181 1.58 0.29 -20.94
C THR A 181 1.25 0.45 -22.44
N PHE A 182 0.14 -0.12 -22.92
CA PHE A 182 -0.16 -0.15 -24.36
C PHE A 182 -0.53 1.24 -24.88
N LYS A 183 -0.13 1.56 -26.12
CA LYS A 183 -0.39 2.88 -26.72
C LYS A 183 -1.89 3.26 -26.70
N ASN A 184 -2.78 2.30 -26.94
CA ASN A 184 -4.24 2.49 -26.99
C ASN A 184 -4.98 2.32 -25.64
N ALA A 185 -4.29 2.09 -24.53
CA ALA A 185 -4.92 1.89 -23.21
C ALA A 185 -5.38 3.21 -22.55
N PHE A 186 -5.99 4.12 -23.31
CA PHE A 186 -6.41 5.44 -22.82
C PHE A 186 -7.43 5.33 -21.69
N ASP A 187 -8.48 4.53 -21.88
CA ASP A 187 -9.54 4.35 -20.88
C ASP A 187 -9.02 3.64 -19.63
N SER A 188 -8.21 2.59 -19.78
CA SER A 188 -7.58 1.92 -18.64
C SER A 188 -6.68 2.86 -17.84
N ARG A 189 -5.91 3.73 -18.52
CA ARG A 189 -5.09 4.76 -17.83
C ARG A 189 -5.93 5.82 -17.15
N LYS A 190 -7.07 6.22 -17.73
CA LYS A 190 -8.01 7.15 -17.11
C LYS A 190 -8.56 6.56 -15.81
N THR A 191 -9.00 5.30 -15.83
CA THR A 191 -9.49 4.63 -14.61
C THR A 191 -8.37 4.41 -13.60
N ALA A 192 -7.18 3.96 -14.03
CA ALA A 192 -6.03 3.79 -13.15
C ALA A 192 -5.63 5.10 -12.45
N GLN A 193 -5.73 6.25 -13.13
CA GLN A 193 -5.43 7.55 -12.53
C GLN A 193 -6.40 7.94 -11.40
N ALA A 194 -7.63 7.44 -11.44
CA ALA A 194 -8.62 7.64 -10.38
C ALA A 194 -8.37 6.77 -9.14
N VAL A 195 -7.53 5.73 -9.25
CA VAL A 195 -7.20 4.84 -8.13
C VAL A 195 -6.31 5.59 -7.13
N PRO A 196 -6.66 5.65 -5.84
CA PRO A 196 -5.73 6.09 -4.80
C PRO A 196 -4.50 5.18 -4.78
N LEU A 197 -3.29 5.74 -4.80
CA LEU A 197 -2.05 4.93 -4.87
C LEU A 197 -1.95 3.90 -3.73
N GLU A 198 -2.53 4.17 -2.56
CA GLU A 198 -2.63 3.27 -1.40
C GLU A 198 -3.57 2.07 -1.60
N LYS A 199 -4.28 2.01 -2.73
CA LYS A 199 -5.18 0.94 -3.16
C LYS A 199 -4.74 0.26 -4.46
N LEU A 200 -3.63 0.71 -5.04
CA LEU A 200 -3.03 0.12 -6.24
C LEU A 200 -2.03 -0.99 -5.87
N LEU A 201 -2.09 -2.08 -6.61
CA LEU A 201 -1.11 -3.17 -6.61
C LEU A 201 -0.46 -3.31 -7.99
N LEU A 202 0.70 -3.96 -8.02
CA LEU A 202 1.41 -4.26 -9.26
C LEU A 202 1.30 -5.75 -9.56
N GLU A 203 1.11 -6.08 -10.82
CA GLU A 203 1.09 -7.46 -11.29
C GLU A 203 1.62 -7.55 -12.72
N THR A 204 1.92 -8.77 -13.14
CA THR A 204 2.20 -9.04 -14.55
C THR A 204 1.08 -9.79 -15.26
N ASP A 205 0.34 -10.63 -14.54
CA ASP A 205 -0.53 -11.65 -15.11
C ASP A 205 0.23 -12.59 -16.06
N SER A 206 1.53 -12.83 -15.79
CA SER A 206 2.34 -13.65 -16.68
C SER A 206 1.84 -15.10 -16.69
N PRO A 207 1.87 -15.82 -17.84
CA PRO A 207 2.58 -15.50 -19.09
C PRO A 207 1.87 -14.52 -20.03
N PHE A 208 0.71 -14.01 -19.65
CA PHE A 208 -0.15 -13.17 -20.47
C PHE A 208 0.19 -11.68 -20.38
N ILE A 209 -0.46 -10.87 -21.21
CA ILE A 209 -0.48 -9.39 -21.14
C ILE A 209 0.91 -8.74 -21.02
N THR A 210 1.85 -9.19 -21.84
CA THR A 210 3.23 -8.68 -21.83
C THR A 210 3.29 -7.16 -22.07
N PRO A 211 3.89 -6.37 -21.17
CA PRO A 211 3.96 -4.92 -21.30
C PRO A 211 4.86 -4.46 -22.46
N GLU A 212 4.65 -3.24 -22.93
CA GLU A 212 5.60 -2.54 -23.81
C GLU A 212 6.97 -2.38 -23.12
N PRO A 213 8.10 -2.54 -23.84
CA PRO A 213 8.23 -2.77 -25.28
C PRO A 213 8.30 -4.26 -25.68
N TYR A 214 7.84 -5.18 -24.83
CA TYR A 214 8.01 -6.63 -25.04
C TYR A 214 6.75 -7.32 -25.59
N ARG A 215 5.76 -6.57 -26.09
CA ARG A 215 4.54 -7.14 -26.68
C ARG A 215 4.87 -8.22 -27.72
N GLY A 216 4.08 -9.29 -27.71
CA GLY A 216 4.27 -10.46 -28.58
C GLY A 216 5.28 -11.50 -28.06
N LYS A 217 6.00 -11.21 -26.98
CA LYS A 217 6.83 -12.20 -26.27
C LYS A 217 6.07 -12.78 -25.07
N ARG A 218 6.49 -13.94 -24.56
CA ARG A 218 6.01 -14.50 -23.28
C ARG A 218 6.30 -13.50 -22.15
N ASN A 219 5.32 -13.20 -21.30
CA ASN A 219 5.53 -12.34 -20.15
C ASN A 219 6.32 -13.07 -19.04
N GLU A 220 6.88 -12.31 -18.11
CA GLU A 220 7.53 -12.85 -16.91
C GLU A 220 7.49 -11.84 -15.75
N PRO A 221 7.57 -12.30 -14.48
CA PRO A 221 7.48 -11.43 -13.30
C PRO A 221 8.43 -10.23 -13.32
N ALA A 222 9.61 -10.38 -13.91
CA ALA A 222 10.60 -9.31 -14.03
C ALA A 222 10.07 -8.07 -14.78
N TYR A 223 9.04 -8.23 -15.61
CA TYR A 223 8.46 -7.16 -16.41
C TYR A 223 7.50 -6.27 -15.61
N VAL A 224 7.15 -6.64 -14.36
CA VAL A 224 6.37 -5.76 -13.45
C VAL A 224 7.02 -4.39 -13.30
N LYS A 225 8.35 -4.32 -13.38
CA LYS A 225 9.11 -3.07 -13.31
C LYS A 225 8.75 -2.07 -14.42
N LYS A 226 8.22 -2.55 -15.56
CA LYS A 226 7.82 -1.70 -16.70
C LYS A 226 6.57 -0.88 -16.41
N LEU A 227 5.76 -1.31 -15.45
CA LEU A 227 4.58 -0.57 -15.03
C LEU A 227 4.93 0.67 -14.20
N LEU A 228 6.08 0.66 -13.50
CA LEU A 228 6.50 1.74 -12.60
C LEU A 228 6.61 3.08 -13.32
N ASP A 229 7.19 3.11 -14.53
CA ASP A 229 7.36 4.35 -15.29
C ASP A 229 6.01 4.97 -15.69
N VAL A 230 5.01 4.12 -15.98
CA VAL A 230 3.66 4.58 -16.32
C VAL A 230 3.00 5.22 -15.10
N TYR A 231 3.04 4.56 -13.95
CA TYR A 231 2.45 5.08 -12.72
C TYR A 231 3.20 6.29 -12.17
N ALA A 232 4.53 6.31 -12.23
CA ALA A 232 5.35 7.44 -11.81
C ALA A 232 4.95 8.72 -12.54
N LYS A 233 4.79 8.63 -13.87
CA LYS A 233 4.29 9.74 -14.70
C LYS A 233 2.85 10.11 -14.34
N MET A 234 1.96 9.12 -14.21
CA MET A 234 0.54 9.32 -13.93
C MET A 234 0.28 10.03 -12.59
N TYR A 235 1.00 9.63 -11.54
CA TYR A 235 0.86 10.19 -10.19
C TYR A 235 1.82 11.35 -9.89
N LYS A 236 2.72 11.70 -10.83
CA LYS A 236 3.79 12.70 -10.63
C LYS A 236 4.67 12.38 -9.42
N LEU A 237 5.12 11.13 -9.36
CA LEU A 237 5.97 10.58 -8.30
C LEU A 237 7.22 9.93 -8.90
N SER A 238 8.20 9.62 -8.04
CA SER A 238 9.33 8.78 -8.44
C SER A 238 8.92 7.32 -8.59
N VAL A 239 9.67 6.54 -9.37
CA VAL A 239 9.46 5.09 -9.47
C VAL A 239 9.66 4.40 -8.13
N GLU A 240 10.57 4.92 -7.30
CA GLU A 240 10.82 4.45 -5.94
C GLU A 240 9.62 4.67 -5.02
N ASP A 241 8.90 5.79 -5.16
CA ASP A 241 7.70 6.07 -4.39
C ASP A 241 6.56 5.12 -4.76
N VAL A 242 6.33 4.93 -6.06
CA VAL A 242 5.32 3.97 -6.55
C VAL A 242 5.64 2.58 -6.02
N ALA A 243 6.86 2.09 -6.24
CA ALA A 243 7.27 0.76 -5.80
C ALA A 243 7.16 0.57 -4.28
N ARG A 244 7.49 1.59 -3.49
CA ARG A 244 7.39 1.55 -2.04
C ARG A 244 5.94 1.49 -1.57
N VAL A 245 5.05 2.31 -2.13
CA VAL A 245 3.62 2.29 -1.76
C VAL A 245 2.97 0.99 -2.21
N THR A 246 3.16 0.54 -3.44
CA THR A 246 2.53 -0.70 -3.93
C THR A 246 3.09 -1.94 -3.23
N THR A 247 4.37 -1.97 -2.87
CA THR A 247 4.94 -3.05 -2.04
C THR A 247 4.34 -3.05 -0.64
N HIS A 248 4.16 -1.87 -0.02
CA HIS A 248 3.50 -1.75 1.28
C HIS A 248 2.04 -2.23 1.20
N ASN A 249 1.31 -1.84 0.16
CA ASN A 249 -0.07 -2.27 -0.08
C ASN A 249 -0.17 -3.79 -0.20
N ALA A 250 0.70 -4.42 -1.01
CA ALA A 250 0.74 -5.87 -1.18
C ALA A 250 1.08 -6.57 0.15
N ASN A 251 2.06 -6.07 0.88
CA ASN A 251 2.43 -6.60 2.19
C ASN A 251 1.29 -6.49 3.21
N LYS A 252 0.54 -5.38 3.19
CA LYS A 252 -0.61 -5.15 4.07
C LYS A 252 -1.80 -6.05 3.73
N LEU A 253 -2.09 -6.25 2.44
CA LEU A 253 -3.21 -7.09 2.01
C LEU A 253 -2.93 -8.57 2.28
N PHE A 254 -1.75 -9.06 1.91
CA PHE A 254 -1.43 -10.48 1.86
C PHE A 254 -0.50 -10.98 2.97
N ASN A 255 -0.10 -10.11 3.90
CA ASN A 255 0.80 -10.45 5.00
C ASN A 255 2.11 -11.14 4.54
N LEU A 256 2.83 -10.53 3.60
CA LEU A 256 3.97 -11.15 2.90
C LEU A 256 5.28 -11.28 3.71
N GLY A 257 5.24 -10.93 5.00
CA GLY A 257 6.39 -10.94 5.89
C GLY A 257 7.51 -9.95 5.51
N ILE A 258 7.20 -8.91 4.72
CA ILE A 258 8.18 -7.89 4.34
C ILE A 258 8.40 -6.97 5.54
N LYS A 259 9.60 -7.02 6.13
CA LYS A 259 9.97 -6.15 7.25
C LYS A 259 10.16 -4.70 6.78
N GLU A 260 9.32 -3.82 7.31
CA GLU A 260 9.38 -2.38 7.10
C GLU A 260 9.91 -1.69 8.38
N LYS A 261 10.94 -0.85 8.22
CA LYS A 261 11.61 -0.16 9.33
C LYS A 261 11.12 1.28 9.42
N GLY A 262 11.08 1.81 10.64
CA GLY A 262 10.81 3.22 10.90
C GLY A 262 11.78 4.12 10.15
N VAL A 263 11.28 5.18 9.51
CA VAL A 263 12.12 6.15 8.79
C VAL A 263 12.26 7.44 9.58
N ILE A 264 13.51 7.89 9.73
CA ILE A 264 13.86 9.17 10.38
C ILE A 264 13.64 10.34 9.41
N ALA A 265 14.01 10.15 8.14
CA ALA A 265 13.84 11.16 7.11
C ALA A 265 13.17 10.53 5.89
N TYR A 266 12.18 11.22 5.32
CA TYR A 266 11.44 10.77 4.15
C TYR A 266 11.11 11.96 3.25
N ALA A 267 11.23 11.76 1.94
CA ALA A 267 10.92 12.80 0.97
C ALA A 267 9.47 12.68 0.54
N ILE A 268 8.78 13.81 0.44
CA ILE A 268 7.51 13.91 -0.27
C ILE A 268 7.64 15.09 -1.22
N ARG A 269 7.59 14.82 -2.52
CA ARG A 269 7.88 15.81 -3.57
C ARG A 269 9.27 16.43 -3.31
N ASP A 270 9.36 17.76 -3.26
CA ASP A 270 10.64 18.47 -3.17
C ASP A 270 11.08 18.80 -1.74
N SER A 271 10.37 18.30 -0.72
CA SER A 271 10.67 18.56 0.70
C SER A 271 11.12 17.30 1.42
N LEU A 272 12.05 17.45 2.37
CA LEU A 272 12.50 16.37 3.23
C LEU A 272 11.86 16.51 4.61
N TYR A 273 11.10 15.51 5.02
CA TYR A 273 10.40 15.47 6.29
C TYR A 273 11.22 14.70 7.31
N LEU A 274 11.30 15.24 8.53
CA LEU A 274 12.01 14.67 9.66
C LEU A 274 11.03 14.20 10.72
N ASN A 275 11.07 12.89 10.95
CA ASN A 275 10.34 12.20 11.98
C ASN A 275 11.29 11.86 13.12
N ILE A 276 11.14 12.58 14.24
CA ILE A 276 12.13 12.57 15.33
C ILE A 276 11.56 12.04 16.65
N THR A 277 10.25 11.80 16.74
CA THR A 277 9.61 11.27 17.94
C THR A 277 8.27 10.61 17.60
N ASN A 278 7.92 9.57 18.35
CA ASN A 278 6.58 8.98 18.32
C ASN A 278 5.63 9.64 19.35
N ARG A 279 6.15 10.48 20.24
CA ARG A 279 5.40 11.08 21.36
C ARG A 279 4.63 12.30 20.86
N CYS A 280 3.46 12.52 21.45
CA CYS A 280 2.67 13.73 21.21
C CYS A 280 1.86 14.02 22.47
N THR A 281 1.72 15.30 22.80
CA THR A 281 0.88 15.77 23.91
C THR A 281 -0.61 15.73 23.59
N ASN A 282 -0.97 15.54 22.32
CA ASN A 282 -2.35 15.32 21.90
C ASN A 282 -2.63 13.83 21.61
N ARG A 283 -3.85 13.40 21.95
CA ARG A 283 -4.43 12.11 21.57
C ARG A 283 -5.64 12.32 20.66
N CYS A 284 -5.41 12.94 19.51
CA CYS A 284 -6.51 13.31 18.63
C CYS A 284 -7.22 12.08 18.07
N GLY A 285 -8.56 12.12 18.04
CA GLY A 285 -9.39 11.05 17.48
C GLY A 285 -9.23 10.87 15.96
N PHE A 286 -8.74 11.87 15.23
CA PHE A 286 -8.51 11.78 13.78
C PHE A 286 -7.04 11.49 13.42
N CYS A 287 -6.14 11.40 14.41
CA CYS A 287 -4.72 11.31 14.11
C CYS A 287 -4.38 9.93 13.52
N THR A 288 -3.69 9.89 12.38
CA THR A 288 -3.22 8.65 11.75
C THR A 288 -2.47 7.74 12.72
N ARG A 289 -1.79 8.31 13.74
CA ARG A 289 -1.08 7.57 14.80
C ARG A 289 -1.95 6.58 15.58
N GLN A 290 -3.26 6.82 15.64
CA GLN A 290 -4.21 5.94 16.33
C GLN A 290 -4.56 4.69 15.51
N TYR A 291 -4.34 4.73 14.19
CA TYR A 291 -4.89 3.73 13.25
C TYR A 291 -3.85 3.13 12.31
N SER A 292 -2.69 3.77 12.16
CA SER A 292 -1.64 3.35 11.23
C SER A 292 -0.29 3.88 11.66
N ASN A 293 0.73 3.03 11.50
CA ASN A 293 2.13 3.43 11.63
C ASN A 293 2.73 3.97 10.32
N PHE A 294 1.91 4.11 9.28
CA PHE A 294 2.34 4.42 7.92
C PHE A 294 1.68 5.68 7.37
N VAL A 295 2.46 6.49 6.66
CA VAL A 295 1.99 7.63 5.86
C VAL A 295 2.60 7.52 4.48
N LYS A 296 1.75 7.52 3.44
CA LYS A 296 2.19 7.40 2.03
C LYS A 296 3.18 6.26 1.81
N GLY A 297 3.02 5.10 2.47
CA GLY A 297 3.92 3.93 2.38
C GLY A 297 5.25 4.06 3.13
N HIS A 298 5.45 5.09 3.95
CA HIS A 298 6.57 5.19 4.88
C HIS A 298 6.12 4.78 6.28
N LYS A 299 6.81 3.82 6.90
CA LYS A 299 6.61 3.51 8.32
C LYS A 299 7.20 4.64 9.17
N LEU A 300 6.34 5.47 9.75
CA LEU A 300 6.75 6.59 10.59
C LEU A 300 6.88 6.21 12.07
N SER A 301 6.36 5.06 12.51
CA SER A 301 6.66 4.60 13.87
C SER A 301 8.16 4.26 13.99
N LEU A 302 8.87 4.93 14.89
CA LEU A 302 10.29 4.68 15.17
C LEU A 302 10.46 3.60 16.25
N GLY A 303 11.54 2.82 16.17
CA GLY A 303 11.88 1.87 17.25
C GLY A 303 12.42 2.58 18.50
N SER A 304 13.08 3.72 18.32
CA SER A 304 13.61 4.60 19.36
C SER A 304 13.71 6.03 18.82
N GLU A 305 13.81 7.02 19.72
CA GLU A 305 14.03 8.40 19.30
C GLU A 305 15.46 8.58 18.77
N PRO A 306 15.65 9.03 17.51
CA PRO A 306 16.97 9.10 16.91
C PRO A 306 17.81 10.22 17.52
N LEU A 307 19.12 10.01 17.66
CA LEU A 307 20.05 11.03 18.08
C LEU A 307 20.22 12.10 16.99
N ALA A 308 20.61 13.32 17.39
CA ALA A 308 20.82 14.41 16.44
C ALA A 308 21.86 14.05 15.35
N GLY A 309 22.91 13.30 15.69
CA GLY A 309 23.91 12.83 14.72
C GLY A 309 23.30 11.92 13.66
N GLU A 310 22.42 10.99 14.05
CA GLU A 310 21.73 10.08 13.12
C GLU A 310 20.80 10.85 12.18
N ILE A 311 20.11 11.88 12.68
CA ILE A 311 19.26 12.76 11.86
C ILE A 311 20.14 13.51 10.84
N ILE A 312 21.26 14.09 11.27
CA ILE A 312 22.19 14.81 10.37
C ILE A 312 22.71 13.90 9.26
N GLN A 313 23.07 12.64 9.58
CA GLN A 313 23.50 11.67 8.57
C GLN A 313 22.43 11.41 7.49
N LYS A 314 21.14 11.54 7.82
CA LYS A 314 20.05 11.43 6.83
C LYS A 314 19.87 12.67 5.97
N LEU A 315 20.36 13.83 6.39
CA LEU A 315 20.23 15.10 5.67
C LEU A 315 21.15 15.23 4.44
N LYS A 316 22.00 14.23 4.16
CA LYS A 316 22.90 14.07 2.98
C LYS A 316 23.28 15.38 2.27
N LYS A 317 22.41 15.87 1.35
CA LYS A 317 22.57 17.14 0.64
C LYS A 317 21.33 18.00 0.85
N VAL A 318 21.39 18.92 1.81
CA VAL A 318 20.30 19.83 2.18
C VAL A 318 19.79 20.62 0.97
N SER A 319 20.72 21.10 0.13
CA SER A 319 20.39 21.91 -1.06
C SER A 319 19.58 21.18 -2.13
N LYS A 320 19.41 19.86 -2.03
CA LYS A 320 18.53 19.09 -2.92
C LYS A 320 17.04 19.39 -2.66
N TYR A 321 16.71 19.83 -1.46
CA TYR A 321 15.33 19.99 -1.02
C TYR A 321 14.95 21.46 -0.94
N LYS A 322 13.70 21.77 -1.29
CA LYS A 322 13.11 23.10 -1.13
C LYS A 322 13.12 23.55 0.33
N GLU A 323 12.83 22.61 1.24
CA GLU A 323 12.84 22.80 2.68
C GLU A 323 13.04 21.48 3.43
N ILE A 324 13.52 21.60 4.67
CA ILE A 324 13.55 20.53 5.66
C ILE A 324 12.43 20.78 6.66
N VAL A 325 11.54 19.81 6.82
CA VAL A 325 10.31 19.96 7.60
C VAL A 325 10.37 19.06 8.83
N PHE A 326 10.32 19.63 10.03
CA PHE A 326 10.03 18.86 11.24
C PHE A 326 8.54 18.53 11.24
N CYS A 327 8.21 17.38 10.70
CA CYS A 327 6.85 16.87 10.60
C CYS A 327 6.97 15.36 10.51
N GLY A 328 6.33 14.66 11.43
CA GLY A 328 6.45 13.22 11.58
C GLY A 328 5.31 12.63 12.38
N PHE A 329 5.59 11.51 13.05
CA PHE A 329 4.61 10.74 13.81
C PHE A 329 4.36 11.30 15.22
N GLY A 330 4.80 12.50 15.54
CA GLY A 330 4.75 13.04 16.89
C GLY A 330 5.00 14.55 16.93
N GLU A 331 4.92 15.11 18.13
CA GLU A 331 5.13 16.54 18.38
C GLU A 331 6.62 16.83 18.48
N ALA A 332 7.19 17.48 17.46
CA ALA A 332 8.62 17.75 17.37
C ALA A 332 9.15 18.61 18.52
N THR A 333 8.33 19.51 19.08
CA THR A 333 8.75 20.39 20.19
C THR A 333 8.99 19.66 21.50
N LEU A 334 8.49 18.41 21.67
CA LEU A 334 8.93 17.51 22.77
C LEU A 334 10.43 17.20 22.73
N ARG A 335 11.07 17.46 21.60
CA ARG A 335 12.52 17.34 21.41
C ARG A 335 13.12 18.67 20.96
N LEU A 336 12.71 19.78 21.58
CA LEU A 336 13.11 21.14 21.22
C LEU A 336 14.62 21.30 21.01
N ASN A 337 15.47 20.77 21.91
CA ASN A 337 16.93 20.83 21.76
C ASN A 337 17.43 20.13 20.49
N THR A 338 16.78 19.03 20.09
CA THR A 338 17.08 18.35 18.82
C THR A 338 16.63 19.21 17.64
N VAL A 339 15.42 19.79 17.70
CA VAL A 339 14.92 20.71 16.66
C VAL A 339 15.90 21.86 16.45
N ILE A 340 16.32 22.55 17.52
CA ILE A 340 17.26 23.68 17.47
C ILE A 340 18.59 23.26 16.83
N LYS A 341 19.19 22.15 17.31
CA LYS A 341 20.48 21.67 16.81
C LYS A 341 20.44 21.33 15.32
N ILE A 342 19.39 20.65 14.87
CA ILE A 342 19.22 20.23 13.49
C ILE A 342 18.87 21.43 12.60
N ALA A 343 18.00 22.33 13.05
CA ALA A 343 17.64 23.54 12.33
C ALA A 343 18.86 24.44 12.08
N ALA A 344 19.68 24.67 13.12
CA ALA A 344 20.93 25.42 13.00
C ALA A 344 21.91 24.76 12.01
N TYR A 345 22.00 23.41 11.99
CA TYR A 345 22.78 22.69 10.99
C TYR A 345 22.26 22.95 9.57
N VAL A 346 20.95 22.83 9.35
CA VAL A 346 20.33 23.06 8.03
C VAL A 346 20.59 24.49 7.55
N LYS A 347 20.49 25.50 8.43
CA LYS A 347 20.82 26.89 8.07
C LYS A 347 22.28 27.09 7.67
N ARG A 348 23.23 26.47 8.39
CA ARG A 348 24.66 26.51 7.99
C ARG A 348 24.92 25.86 6.63
N GLN A 349 24.04 24.96 6.20
CA GLN A 349 24.08 24.34 4.87
C GLN A 349 23.27 25.12 3.81
N GLY A 350 22.81 26.34 4.13
CA GLY A 350 22.03 27.18 3.22
C GLY A 350 20.57 26.73 3.01
N GLY A 351 20.06 25.82 3.84
CA GLY A 351 18.70 25.29 3.72
C GLY A 351 17.62 26.16 4.35
N LYS A 352 16.37 25.82 4.04
CA LYS A 352 15.16 26.33 4.72
C LYS A 352 14.59 25.30 5.68
N VAL A 353 14.07 25.76 6.81
CA VAL A 353 13.51 24.93 7.87
C VAL A 353 12.07 25.33 8.15
N ARG A 354 11.18 24.34 8.19
CA ARG A 354 9.82 24.52 8.68
C ARG A 354 9.53 23.61 9.87
N LEU A 355 8.95 24.18 10.92
CA LEU A 355 8.47 23.42 12.08
C LEU A 355 6.97 23.20 11.96
N THR A 356 6.52 21.94 11.92
CA THR A 356 5.10 21.60 12.07
C THR A 356 4.85 21.15 13.50
N THR A 357 3.86 21.74 14.16
CA THR A 357 3.61 21.53 15.60
C THR A 357 2.11 21.60 15.92
N ASN A 358 1.69 20.97 17.00
CA ASN A 358 0.37 21.14 17.61
C ASN A 358 0.23 22.46 18.38
N GLY A 359 1.30 23.29 18.43
CA GLY A 359 1.31 24.63 19.02
C GLY A 359 1.58 24.66 20.53
N GLN A 360 1.77 23.51 21.18
CA GLN A 360 1.97 23.43 22.64
C GLN A 360 3.44 23.58 23.06
N GLY A 361 4.32 24.04 22.17
CA GLY A 361 5.76 24.13 22.41
C GLY A 361 6.13 24.93 23.65
N ASN A 362 5.43 26.05 23.91
CA ASN A 362 5.65 26.84 25.12
C ASN A 362 5.25 26.09 26.40
N LEU A 363 4.12 25.36 26.38
CA LEU A 363 3.69 24.53 27.51
C LEU A 363 4.66 23.38 27.78
N ILE A 364 5.17 22.76 26.72
CA ILE A 364 6.14 21.68 26.79
C ILE A 364 7.46 22.17 27.40
N ALA A 365 7.93 23.34 27.00
CA ALA A 365 9.19 23.90 27.46
C ALA A 365 9.09 24.61 28.82
N GLY A 366 7.91 25.08 29.21
CA GLY A 366 7.69 25.93 30.37
C GLY A 366 8.10 27.39 30.17
N TYR A 367 8.45 27.79 28.93
CA TYR A 367 8.86 29.16 28.56
C TYR A 367 8.59 29.42 27.07
N SER A 368 8.65 30.68 26.63
CA SER A 368 8.47 31.04 25.22
C SER A 368 9.62 30.52 24.35
N ILE A 369 9.31 29.64 23.40
CA ILE A 369 10.33 29.01 22.53
C ILE A 369 10.66 29.84 21.29
N ALA A 370 9.80 30.80 20.91
CA ALA A 370 9.96 31.60 19.70
C ALA A 370 11.34 32.31 19.61
N PRO A 371 11.88 32.92 20.69
CA PRO A 371 13.22 33.51 20.67
C PRO A 371 14.33 32.50 20.33
N LYS A 372 14.18 31.22 20.71
CA LYS A 372 15.14 30.15 20.42
C LYS A 372 15.05 29.64 18.98
N LEU A 373 13.91 29.83 18.32
CA LEU A 373 13.70 29.43 16.92
C LEU A 373 14.08 30.54 15.93
N LYS A 374 14.14 31.79 16.39
CA LYS A 374 14.48 32.96 15.57
C LYS A 374 15.81 32.77 14.85
N GLY A 375 15.81 33.00 13.53
CA GLY A 375 16.99 32.87 12.66
C GLY A 375 17.36 31.43 12.26
N ILE A 376 16.75 30.41 12.88
CA ILE A 376 17.01 29.01 12.55
C ILE A 376 15.80 28.25 11.99
N VAL A 377 14.58 28.73 12.24
CA VAL A 377 13.34 28.24 11.64
C VAL A 377 12.74 29.34 10.77
N ASP A 378 12.50 29.05 9.50
CA ASP A 378 11.99 30.01 8.51
C ASP A 378 10.46 30.09 8.50
N ALA A 379 9.78 29.01 8.89
CA ALA A 379 8.31 28.97 8.97
C ALA A 379 7.84 28.03 10.09
N VAL A 380 6.70 28.35 10.69
CA VAL A 380 6.00 27.50 11.66
C VAL A 380 4.59 27.21 11.12
N SER A 381 4.21 25.93 11.09
CA SER A 381 2.87 25.47 10.75
C SER A 381 2.22 24.90 12.01
N VAL A 382 1.18 25.56 12.51
CA VAL A 382 0.46 25.13 13.71
C VAL A 382 -0.82 24.40 13.34
N SER A 383 -0.97 23.16 13.79
CA SER A 383 -2.18 22.37 13.66
C SER A 383 -3.19 22.78 14.73
N LEU A 384 -3.91 23.88 14.49
CA LEU A 384 -4.99 24.33 15.38
C LEU A 384 -6.13 23.30 15.45
N ASN A 385 -6.43 22.66 14.32
CA ASN A 385 -7.46 21.62 14.11
C ASN A 385 -8.92 22.04 14.37
N GLU A 386 -9.17 23.03 15.24
CA GLU A 386 -10.51 23.49 15.57
C GLU A 386 -10.51 24.92 16.10
N ALA A 387 -11.53 25.71 15.76
CA ALA A 387 -11.62 27.12 16.14
C ALA A 387 -12.08 27.32 17.58
N GLU A 388 -12.89 26.42 18.13
CA GLU A 388 -13.47 26.56 19.48
C GLU A 388 -12.71 25.74 20.53
N ALA A 389 -12.44 26.34 21.70
CA ALA A 389 -11.62 25.74 22.76
C ALA A 389 -12.18 24.41 23.30
N ASP A 390 -13.50 24.33 23.48
CA ASP A 390 -14.16 23.12 23.96
C ASP A 390 -14.13 22.01 22.92
N MET A 391 -14.34 22.35 21.65
CA MET A 391 -14.29 21.38 20.56
C MET A 391 -12.86 20.91 20.31
N TYR A 392 -11.86 21.79 20.37
CA TYR A 392 -10.45 21.43 20.37
C TYR A 392 -10.13 20.42 21.47
N SER A 393 -10.59 20.67 22.70
CA SER A 393 -10.33 19.81 23.85
C SER A 393 -10.91 18.41 23.65
N ARG A 394 -12.12 18.31 23.07
CA ARG A 394 -12.79 17.04 22.74
C ARG A 394 -12.09 16.30 21.60
N LEU A 395 -11.69 17.01 20.55
CA LEU A 395 -11.11 16.40 19.34
C LEU A 395 -9.64 16.01 19.50
N CYS A 396 -8.86 16.87 20.15
CA CYS A 396 -7.41 16.72 20.28
C CYS A 396 -6.97 16.05 21.59
N CYS A 397 -7.82 16.07 22.62
CA CYS A 397 -7.55 15.48 23.94
C CYS A 397 -6.14 15.83 24.48
N PRO A 398 -5.81 17.12 24.66
CA PRO A 398 -4.48 17.56 25.04
C PRO A 398 -4.14 17.14 26.47
N SER A 399 -2.89 16.73 26.72
CA SER A 399 -2.41 16.36 28.06
C SER A 399 -2.40 17.53 29.05
N PHE A 400 -2.41 18.77 28.56
CA PHE A 400 -2.44 19.99 29.38
C PHE A 400 -3.87 20.48 29.70
N GLY A 401 -4.90 19.72 29.32
CA GLY A 401 -6.30 20.06 29.58
C GLY A 401 -6.73 21.39 28.95
N LYS A 402 -7.64 22.11 29.62
CA LYS A 402 -8.28 23.33 29.10
C LYS A 402 -7.32 24.48 28.78
N LYS A 403 -6.14 24.52 29.44
CA LYS A 403 -5.12 25.57 29.21
C LYS A 403 -4.40 25.42 27.87
N ALA A 404 -4.54 24.27 27.20
CA ALA A 404 -3.84 23.99 25.95
C ALA A 404 -4.24 24.96 24.83
N TYR A 405 -5.54 25.21 24.67
CA TYR A 405 -6.05 26.03 23.57
C TYR A 405 -5.56 27.49 23.67
N SER A 406 -5.69 28.11 24.84
CA SER A 406 -5.20 29.49 25.04
C SER A 406 -3.70 29.60 24.80
N ALA A 407 -2.91 28.63 25.27
CA ALA A 407 -1.47 28.62 25.06
C ALA A 407 -1.05 28.47 23.59
N ILE A 408 -1.85 27.75 22.79
CA ILE A 408 -1.62 27.65 21.34
C ILE A 408 -1.89 29.00 20.68
N MET A 409 -2.98 29.68 21.05
CA MET A 409 -3.29 31.01 20.54
C MET A 409 -2.20 32.02 20.90
N ASP A 410 -1.66 31.94 22.11
CA ASP A 410 -0.54 32.79 22.54
C ASP A 410 0.80 32.40 21.91
N PHE A 411 0.98 31.14 21.48
CA PHE A 411 2.15 30.72 20.71
C PHE A 411 2.09 31.17 19.25
N ILE A 412 0.87 31.32 18.69
CA ILE A 412 0.66 31.79 17.32
C ILE A 412 0.92 33.30 17.19
N LYS A 413 0.54 34.09 18.21
CA LYS A 413 0.85 35.51 18.33
C LYS A 413 2.36 35.71 18.47
#